data_AF-A0AAV8ZX70-F1
#
_entry.id   AF-A0AAV8ZX70-F1
#
_cell.length_a   1.000
_cell.length_b   1.000
_cell.length_c   1.000
_cell.angle_alpha   90.00
_cell.angle_beta   90.00
_cell.angle_gamma   90.00
#
_symmetry.space_group_name_H-M   'P 1'
#
loop_
_entity.id
_entity.type
_entity.pdbx_description
1 polymer ?
#
loop_
_entity_poly.entity_id
_entity_poly.type
_entity_poly.pdbx_seq_one_letter_code
_entity_poly.pdbx_strand_id
1 'polypeptide(L)'
;MRPFYSFTHNLHGMLLIHIFIILLGNALRCWTCNSAYDVTCRDYFNLTRIAENTRYHDSASASYGHRQTVPVGNDPQLKICDDMYTTTYNQKNVCLKRVSKGPNGLPVVRRLCQLVPKSLKVGECPDDMRDQTKDIEFCSTCEYDGCNAAAELKTNVILASIISVSLLLVLRN
;
A
#
# COMPACT_ATOMS: atom_id res chain seq x y z
N MET A 1 -27.14 -11.65 -47.60
CA MET A 1 -26.31 -12.23 -46.52
C MET A 1 -24.99 -11.49 -46.43
N ARG A 2 -24.81 -10.61 -45.43
CA ARG A 2 -23.53 -10.15 -44.86
C ARG A 2 -23.83 -9.13 -43.75
N PRO A 3 -23.91 -9.55 -42.47
CA PRO A 3 -23.75 -8.62 -41.36
C PRO A 3 -22.80 -9.16 -40.26
N PHE A 4 -21.77 -9.94 -40.60
CA PHE A 4 -20.84 -10.49 -39.61
C PHE A 4 -19.52 -9.73 -39.45
N TYR A 5 -19.19 -8.79 -40.36
CA TYR A 5 -17.89 -8.08 -40.33
C TYR A 5 -17.84 -6.85 -39.41
N SER A 6 -18.98 -6.30 -38.97
CA SER A 6 -19.00 -5.05 -38.18
C SER A 6 -18.87 -5.27 -36.67
N PHE A 7 -19.16 -6.47 -36.16
CA PHE A 7 -19.20 -6.72 -34.72
C PHE A 7 -17.79 -6.99 -34.12
N THR A 8 -16.89 -7.61 -34.88
CA THR A 8 -15.55 -7.99 -34.42
C THR A 8 -14.58 -6.81 -34.26
N HIS A 9 -14.79 -5.72 -35.01
CA HIS A 9 -14.00 -4.50 -34.89
C HIS A 9 -14.28 -3.73 -33.58
N ASN A 10 -15.53 -3.73 -33.12
CA ASN A 10 -15.92 -3.07 -31.87
C ASN A 10 -15.37 -3.80 -30.64
N LEU A 11 -15.28 -5.13 -30.68
CA LEU A 11 -14.78 -5.95 -29.58
C LEU A 11 -13.27 -5.78 -29.37
N HIS A 12 -12.48 -5.74 -30.45
CA HIS A 12 -11.04 -5.47 -30.38
C HIS A 12 -10.74 -4.04 -29.91
N GLY A 13 -11.53 -3.06 -30.37
CA GLY A 13 -11.41 -1.67 -29.90
C GLY A 13 -11.65 -1.55 -28.40
N MET A 14 -12.71 -2.21 -27.87
CA MET A 14 -13.01 -2.23 -26.44
C MET A 14 -11.93 -2.94 -25.62
N LEU A 15 -11.37 -4.04 -26.10
CA LEU A 15 -10.28 -4.76 -25.44
C LEU A 15 -9.01 -3.90 -25.32
N LEU A 16 -8.65 -3.20 -26.40
CA LEU A 16 -7.48 -2.31 -26.42
C LEU A 16 -7.65 -1.11 -25.48
N ILE A 17 -8.87 -0.56 -25.37
CA ILE A 17 -9.19 0.52 -24.43
C ILE A 17 -9.06 0.02 -22.98
N HIS A 18 -9.55 -1.18 -22.66
CA HIS A 18 -9.40 -1.76 -21.32
C HIS A 18 -7.94 -2.02 -20.97
N ILE A 19 -7.15 -2.56 -21.90
CA ILE A 19 -5.70 -2.74 -21.70
C ILE A 19 -5.02 -1.39 -21.47
N PHE A 20 -5.38 -0.36 -22.23
CA PHE A 20 -4.81 0.98 -22.07
C PHE A 20 -5.17 1.63 -20.73
N ILE A 21 -6.39 1.44 -20.23
CA ILE A 21 -6.82 1.93 -18.91
C ILE A 21 -6.08 1.18 -17.79
N ILE A 22 -5.81 -0.11 -17.94
CA ILE A 22 -5.04 -0.91 -16.97
C ILE A 22 -3.55 -0.49 -16.94
N LEU A 23 -3.03 0.06 -18.04
CA LEU A 23 -1.65 0.53 -18.15
C LEU A 23 -1.41 1.92 -17.54
N LEU A 24 -2.46 2.62 -17.10
CA LEU A 24 -2.31 3.84 -16.30
C LEU A 24 -1.84 3.46 -14.90
N GLY A 25 -0.52 3.34 -14.74
CA GLY A 25 0.12 3.08 -13.46
C GLY A 25 -0.19 4.20 -12.47
N ASN A 26 -0.98 3.89 -11.45
CA ASN A 26 -1.15 4.79 -10.31
C ASN A 26 0.17 4.86 -9.54
N ALA A 27 0.51 6.06 -9.04
CA ALA A 27 1.63 6.21 -8.13
C ALA A 27 1.33 5.44 -6.83
N LEU A 28 2.32 4.66 -6.35
CA LEU A 28 2.22 3.85 -5.14
C LEU A 28 1.76 4.71 -3.96
N ARG A 29 0.81 4.20 -3.16
CA ARG A 29 0.32 4.88 -1.97
C ARG A 29 0.62 4.08 -0.71
N CYS A 30 1.25 4.68 0.28
CA CYS A 30 1.63 4.00 1.52
C CYS A 30 1.06 4.69 2.75
N TRP A 31 0.80 3.91 3.81
CA TRP A 31 0.51 4.48 5.11
C TRP A 31 1.76 5.14 5.66
N THR A 32 1.58 6.37 6.15
CA THR A 32 2.63 7.18 6.77
C THR A 32 2.20 7.50 8.19
N CYS A 33 2.94 6.98 9.18
CA CYS A 33 2.64 7.18 10.60
C CYS A 33 3.78 6.73 11.52
N ASN A 34 3.75 7.17 12.78
CA ASN A 34 4.66 6.72 13.83
C ASN A 34 3.93 6.51 15.16
N SER A 35 4.00 5.29 15.70
CA SER A 35 3.33 4.94 16.96
C SER A 35 3.95 5.49 18.24
N ALA A 36 5.11 6.12 18.14
CA ALA A 36 5.66 6.94 19.23
C ALA A 36 4.80 8.19 19.49
N TYR A 37 4.10 8.70 18.47
CA TYR A 37 3.30 9.92 18.56
C TYR A 37 1.80 9.64 18.45
N ASP A 38 1.39 8.59 17.73
CA ASP A 38 -0.01 8.18 17.64
C ASP A 38 -0.20 6.66 17.81
N VAL A 39 -0.91 6.29 18.86
CA VAL A 39 -1.26 4.90 19.19
C VAL A 39 -2.07 4.19 18.10
N THR A 40 -2.77 4.90 17.20
CA THR A 40 -3.48 4.28 16.08
C THR A 40 -2.53 3.70 15.02
N CYS A 41 -1.27 4.16 14.99
CA CYS A 41 -0.20 3.61 14.17
C CYS A 41 0.41 2.33 14.75
N ARG A 42 -0.15 1.71 15.81
CA ARG A 42 0.36 0.42 16.30
C ARG A 42 0.10 -0.70 15.30
N ASP A 43 0.54 -1.92 15.62
CA ASP A 43 0.42 -3.05 14.70
C ASP A 43 -1.01 -3.56 14.54
N TYR A 44 -1.85 -3.33 15.56
CA TYR A 44 -3.30 -3.45 15.44
C TYR A 44 -3.85 -2.26 14.61
N PHE A 45 -3.67 -2.36 13.29
CA PHE A 45 -3.99 -1.29 12.36
C PHE A 45 -5.46 -1.38 11.92
N ASN A 46 -6.34 -0.70 12.67
CA ASN A 46 -7.77 -0.71 12.40
C ASN A 46 -8.16 0.33 11.33
N LEU A 47 -8.22 -0.11 10.08
CA LEU A 47 -8.58 0.73 8.93
C LEU A 47 -9.95 1.41 9.07
N THR A 48 -10.94 0.71 9.65
CA THR A 48 -12.28 1.26 9.85
C THR A 48 -12.24 2.45 10.80
N ARG A 49 -11.52 2.32 11.91
CA ARG A 49 -11.34 3.39 12.89
C ARG A 49 -10.59 4.59 12.30
N ILE A 50 -9.56 4.34 11.50
CA ILE A 50 -8.80 5.41 10.84
C ILE A 50 -9.73 6.18 9.88
N ALA A 51 -10.51 5.47 9.06
CA ALA A 51 -11.45 6.10 8.12
C ALA A 51 -12.54 6.91 8.84
N GLU A 52 -13.04 6.45 9.98
CA GLU A 52 -13.99 7.18 10.82
C GLU A 52 -13.37 8.47 11.39
N ASN A 53 -12.17 8.38 11.95
CA ASN A 53 -11.44 9.54 12.46
C ASN A 53 -11.19 10.57 11.35
N THR A 54 -10.75 10.15 10.16
CA THR A 54 -10.54 11.07 9.03
C THR A 54 -11.83 11.82 8.67
N ARG A 55 -12.96 11.12 8.56
CA ARG A 55 -14.26 11.77 8.28
C ARG A 55 -14.67 12.77 9.36
N TYR A 56 -14.42 12.45 10.63
CA TYR A 56 -14.69 13.36 11.73
C TYR A 56 -13.86 14.65 11.60
N HIS A 57 -12.55 14.54 11.31
CA HIS A 57 -11.69 15.71 11.09
C HIS A 57 -12.05 16.50 9.83
N ASP A 58 -12.42 15.84 8.75
CA ASP A 58 -12.85 16.49 7.51
C ASP A 58 -14.16 17.27 7.72
N SER A 59 -15.11 16.70 8.46
CA SER A 59 -16.37 17.39 8.78
C SER A 59 -16.16 18.57 9.75
N ALA A 60 -15.26 18.45 10.72
CA ALA A 60 -14.91 19.53 11.64
C ALA A 60 -14.19 20.69 10.93
N SER A 61 -13.25 20.38 10.02
CA SER A 61 -12.53 21.39 9.24
C SER A 61 -13.41 22.09 8.19
N ALA A 62 -14.44 21.41 7.65
CA ALA A 62 -15.43 22.06 6.79
C ALA A 62 -16.30 23.10 7.54
N SER A 63 -16.44 22.98 8.87
CA SER A 63 -17.21 23.90 9.71
C SER A 63 -16.43 25.15 10.14
N TYR A 64 -15.10 25.05 10.29
CA TYR A 64 -14.21 26.16 10.60
C TYR A 64 -13.52 26.65 9.33
N GLY A 65 -14.05 27.73 8.74
CA GLY A 65 -13.64 28.31 7.45
C GLY A 65 -12.18 28.08 7.04
N HIS A 66 -12.02 27.38 5.92
CA HIS A 66 -10.88 27.27 5.01
C HIS A 66 -9.53 27.87 5.47
N ARG A 67 -8.94 27.28 6.51
CA ARG A 67 -7.48 27.20 6.60
C ARG A 67 -7.12 25.76 6.24
N GLN A 68 -6.43 25.59 5.11
CA GLN A 68 -5.74 24.35 4.75
C GLN A 68 -4.75 24.01 5.86
N THR A 69 -5.27 23.40 6.92
CA THR A 69 -4.46 22.68 7.87
C THR A 69 -4.13 21.39 7.15
N VAL A 70 -2.94 21.35 6.53
CA VAL A 70 -2.21 20.08 6.41
C VAL A 70 -2.41 19.39 7.74
N PRO A 71 -2.94 18.15 7.83
CA PRO A 71 -3.28 17.61 9.13
C PRO A 71 -1.98 17.54 9.91
N VAL A 72 -1.82 18.43 10.89
CA VAL A 72 -0.75 18.44 11.89
C VAL A 72 -1.08 17.36 12.94
N GLY A 73 -1.81 16.33 12.53
CA GLY A 73 -2.11 15.16 13.31
C GLY A 73 -1.04 14.12 13.02
N ASN A 74 -0.52 13.49 14.06
CA ASN A 74 0.32 12.30 13.94
C ASN A 74 -0.48 11.08 13.42
N ASP A 75 -1.71 11.30 12.95
CA ASP A 75 -2.66 10.32 12.49
C ASP A 75 -2.16 9.61 11.22
N PRO A 76 -2.46 8.31 11.06
CA PRO A 76 -2.12 7.57 9.87
C PRO A 76 -2.76 8.15 8.62
N GLN A 77 -1.93 8.40 7.62
CA GLN A 77 -2.36 8.93 6.33
C GLN A 77 -1.87 8.05 5.20
N LEU A 78 -2.75 7.74 4.26
CA LEU A 78 -2.42 7.06 3.01
C LEU A 78 -1.93 8.12 1.99
N LYS A 79 -0.61 8.26 1.87
CA LYS A 79 0.04 9.25 1.01
C LYS A 79 0.56 8.63 -0.26
N ILE A 80 0.58 9.41 -1.33
CA ILE A 80 1.23 9.03 -2.59
C ILE A 80 2.75 9.09 -2.34
N CYS A 81 3.50 8.14 -2.90
CA CYS A 81 4.95 8.11 -2.86
C CYS A 81 5.53 8.80 -4.09
N ASP A 82 5.23 10.09 -4.25
CA ASP A 82 5.67 10.96 -5.34
C ASP A 82 6.71 12.01 -4.89
N ASP A 83 6.71 12.37 -3.61
CA ASP A 83 7.58 13.39 -3.01
C ASP A 83 9.10 13.07 -3.05
N MET A 84 9.53 11.88 -3.48
CA MET A 84 10.95 11.52 -3.59
C MET A 84 11.49 11.84 -5.00
N TYR A 85 11.65 13.15 -5.27
CA TYR A 85 12.07 13.76 -6.55
C TYR A 85 13.47 13.40 -7.08
N THR A 86 14.13 12.35 -6.59
CA THR A 86 15.39 11.87 -7.17
C THR A 86 15.14 10.55 -7.89
N THR A 87 14.78 10.64 -9.18
CA THR A 87 14.72 9.51 -10.10
C THR A 87 16.13 9.00 -10.41
N THR A 88 16.82 8.46 -9.41
CA THR A 88 18.02 7.66 -9.65
C THR A 88 17.58 6.39 -10.38
N TYR A 89 18.13 6.12 -11.56
CA TYR A 89 17.73 5.01 -12.44
C TYR A 89 17.62 3.64 -11.75
N ASN A 90 18.37 3.45 -10.66
CA ASN A 90 18.45 2.20 -9.89
C ASN A 90 17.60 2.17 -8.61
N GLN A 91 16.64 3.09 -8.46
CA GLN A 91 15.79 3.17 -7.27
C GLN A 91 14.31 2.96 -7.60
N LYS A 92 13.54 2.51 -6.60
CA LYS A 92 12.08 2.34 -6.66
C LYS A 92 11.45 2.76 -5.33
N ASN A 93 10.21 3.24 -5.38
CA ASN A 93 9.42 3.53 -4.17
C ASN A 93 8.80 2.24 -3.65
N VAL A 94 8.87 2.05 -2.34
CA VAL A 94 8.24 0.94 -1.61
C VAL A 94 7.52 1.47 -0.38
N CYS A 95 6.49 0.75 0.06
CA CYS A 95 5.98 0.94 1.39
C CYS A 95 6.85 0.16 2.37
N LEU A 96 7.31 0.84 3.43
CA LEU A 96 8.08 0.25 4.50
C LEU A 96 7.23 0.16 5.76
N LYS A 97 7.34 -0.97 6.45
CA LYS A 97 6.91 -1.14 7.85
C LYS A 97 8.11 -1.55 8.68
N ARG A 98 8.34 -0.81 9.77
CA ARG A 98 9.41 -1.09 10.72
C ARG A 98 8.84 -1.11 12.14
N VAL A 99 9.28 -2.07 12.94
CA VAL A 99 9.03 -2.13 14.38
C VAL A 99 10.38 -2.09 15.06
N SER A 100 10.54 -1.11 15.96
CA SER A 100 11.73 -0.98 16.77
C SER A 100 11.38 -0.94 18.25
N LYS A 101 12.30 -1.38 19.12
CA LYS A 101 12.16 -1.20 20.56
C LYS A 101 12.17 0.28 20.89
N GLY A 102 11.14 0.74 21.56
CA GLY A 102 11.01 2.11 22.05
C GLY A 102 11.43 2.26 23.51
N PRO A 103 11.17 3.44 24.10
CA PRO A 103 11.38 3.68 25.52
C PRO A 103 10.65 2.62 26.36
N ASN A 104 11.30 2.14 27.42
CA ASN A 104 10.77 1.11 28.34
C ASN A 104 10.47 -0.25 27.69
N GLY A 105 11.02 -0.53 26.49
CA GLY A 105 10.81 -1.81 25.80
C GLY A 105 9.47 -1.92 25.07
N LEU A 106 8.71 -0.83 24.93
CA LEU A 106 7.47 -0.83 24.15
C LEU A 106 7.77 -0.76 22.64
N PRO A 107 7.11 -1.56 21.79
CA PRO A 107 7.36 -1.53 20.36
C PRO A 107 6.86 -0.22 19.72
N VAL A 108 7.73 0.39 18.93
CA VAL A 108 7.45 1.56 18.10
C VAL A 108 7.39 1.12 16.64
N VAL A 109 6.18 1.07 16.12
CA VAL A 109 5.87 0.88 14.71
C VAL A 109 5.99 2.20 13.96
N ARG A 110 6.70 2.19 12.82
CA ARG A 110 6.82 3.28 11.86
C ARG A 110 6.46 2.76 10.46
N ARG A 111 5.62 3.52 9.75
CA ARG A 111 5.20 3.24 8.38
C ARG A 111 5.50 4.45 7.50
N LEU A 112 6.09 4.24 6.32
CA LEU A 112 6.41 5.33 5.38
C LEU A 112 6.60 4.84 3.94
N CYS A 113 6.58 5.79 3.00
CA CYS A 113 7.15 5.63 1.66
C CYS A 113 8.69 5.72 1.75
N GLN A 114 9.39 4.75 1.19
CA GLN A 114 10.86 4.71 1.16
C GLN A 114 11.35 4.48 -0.27
N LEU A 115 12.40 5.20 -0.68
CA LEU A 115 13.14 4.93 -1.90
C LEU A 115 14.24 3.92 -1.61
N VAL A 116 14.25 2.82 -2.34
CA VAL A 116 15.19 1.69 -2.14
C VAL A 116 15.81 1.28 -3.47
N PRO A 117 16.95 0.58 -3.47
CA PRO A 117 17.50 -0.02 -4.68
C PRO A 117 16.48 -0.94 -5.36
N LYS A 118 16.40 -0.93 -6.69
CA LYS A 118 15.53 -1.85 -7.46
C LYS A 118 15.84 -3.32 -7.19
N SER A 119 17.07 -3.63 -6.80
CA SER A 119 17.53 -4.96 -6.43
C SER A 119 16.96 -5.47 -5.10
N LEU A 120 16.46 -4.60 -4.22
CA LEU A 120 15.84 -5.02 -2.96
C LEU A 120 14.56 -5.80 -3.26
N LYS A 121 14.42 -7.00 -2.70
CA LYS A 121 13.21 -7.82 -2.92
C LYS A 121 12.11 -7.41 -1.96
N VAL A 122 10.86 -7.62 -2.39
CA VAL A 122 9.69 -7.49 -1.51
C VAL A 122 9.88 -8.37 -0.26
N GLY A 123 9.56 -7.81 0.90
CA GLY A 123 9.77 -8.45 2.20
C GLY A 123 11.13 -8.18 2.83
N GLU A 124 12.12 -7.70 2.07
CA GLU A 124 13.45 -7.40 2.61
C GLU A 124 13.51 -6.02 3.28
N CYS A 125 14.42 -5.89 4.24
CA CYS A 125 14.72 -4.62 4.89
C CYS A 125 15.88 -3.91 4.18
N PRO A 126 15.79 -2.60 3.90
CA PRO A 126 16.87 -1.83 3.29
C PRO A 126 18.18 -1.88 4.10
N ASP A 127 19.33 -1.97 3.41
CA ASP A 127 20.65 -2.14 4.05
C ASP A 127 21.08 -0.95 4.90
N ASP A 128 20.69 0.27 4.53
CA ASP A 128 20.88 1.51 5.32
C ASP A 128 20.18 1.45 6.69
N MET A 129 19.23 0.53 6.85
CA MET A 129 18.55 0.29 8.12
C MET A 129 19.08 -0.94 8.88
N ARG A 130 19.98 -1.73 8.27
CA ARG A 130 20.56 -2.92 8.92
C ARG A 130 21.75 -2.58 9.82
N ASP A 131 22.47 -1.49 9.55
CA ASP A 131 23.84 -1.30 10.07
C ASP A 131 23.99 -0.25 11.20
N GLN A 132 22.91 0.31 11.75
CA GLN A 132 23.02 1.26 12.87
C GLN A 132 22.14 0.83 14.05
N THR A 133 22.82 0.25 15.04
CA THR A 133 22.48 0.24 16.47
C THR A 133 21.11 -0.35 16.82
N LYS A 134 21.16 -1.63 17.26
CA LYS A 134 20.28 -2.33 18.21
C LYS A 134 18.87 -1.74 18.34
N ASP A 135 17.87 -2.50 17.87
CA ASP A 135 16.48 -2.53 18.35
C ASP A 135 15.43 -2.68 17.23
N ILE A 136 15.78 -3.07 15.99
CA ILE A 136 14.76 -3.42 14.98
C ILE A 136 14.25 -4.84 15.25
N GLU A 137 12.99 -4.96 15.66
CA GLU A 137 12.30 -6.23 15.88
C GLU A 137 11.69 -6.78 14.58
N PHE A 138 11.25 -5.89 13.69
CA PHE A 138 10.66 -6.25 12.41
C PHE A 138 10.92 -5.16 11.36
N CYS A 139 11.16 -5.57 10.12
CA CYS A 139 11.28 -4.68 8.99
C CYS A 139 10.90 -5.43 7.71
N SER A 140 10.00 -4.86 6.92
CA SER A 140 9.55 -5.45 5.65
C SER A 140 9.10 -4.36 4.68
N THR A 141 9.31 -4.60 3.40
CA THR A 141 8.95 -3.71 2.29
C THR A 141 7.93 -4.36 1.36
N CYS A 142 7.09 -3.55 0.70
CA CYS A 142 6.10 -4.02 -0.24
C CYS A 142 5.77 -2.96 -1.30
N GLU A 143 5.20 -3.40 -2.43
CA GLU A 143 5.09 -2.61 -3.68
C GLU A 143 3.64 -2.43 -4.17
N TYR A 144 2.66 -2.56 -3.28
CA TYR A 144 1.25 -2.32 -3.60
C TYR A 144 0.60 -1.38 -2.58
N ASP A 145 -0.47 -0.70 -3.00
CA ASP A 145 -1.08 0.36 -2.20
C ASP A 145 -1.52 -0.13 -0.81
N GLY A 146 -1.13 0.62 0.22
CA GLY A 146 -1.50 0.39 1.60
C GLY A 146 -0.96 -0.90 2.20
N CYS A 147 -0.06 -1.62 1.54
CA CYS A 147 0.45 -2.93 1.96
C CYS A 147 1.09 -2.92 3.35
N ASN A 148 1.72 -1.80 3.73
CA ASN A 148 2.35 -1.64 5.03
C ASN A 148 1.35 -1.47 6.20
N ALA A 149 0.03 -1.47 5.93
CA ALA A 149 -1.01 -1.59 6.96
C ALA A 149 -1.10 -2.99 7.56
N ALA A 150 -0.86 -4.03 6.75
CA ALA A 150 -1.12 -5.40 7.16
C ALA A 150 -0.18 -5.85 8.29
N ALA A 151 -0.72 -6.56 9.27
CA ALA A 151 0.05 -7.59 9.96
C ALA A 151 0.28 -8.69 8.92
N GLU A 152 1.52 -9.13 8.75
CA GLU A 152 1.86 -10.17 7.78
C GLU A 152 1.14 -11.46 8.18
N LEU A 153 -0.07 -11.68 7.63
CA LEU A 153 -0.74 -12.96 7.70
C LEU A 153 0.01 -13.85 6.71
N LYS A 154 0.64 -14.91 7.21
CA LYS A 154 1.14 -16.02 6.39
C LYS A 154 -0.06 -16.75 5.76
N THR A 155 -0.77 -16.10 4.85
CA THR A 155 -1.94 -16.65 4.17
C THR A 155 -1.46 -17.43 2.95
N ASN A 156 -1.44 -18.75 3.10
CA ASN A 156 -1.18 -19.74 2.07
C ASN A 156 -2.03 -19.47 0.82
N VAL A 157 -1.34 -19.24 -0.31
CA VAL A 157 -1.84 -19.15 -1.70
C VAL A 157 -2.68 -20.37 -2.14
N ILE A 158 -2.81 -21.39 -1.29
CA ILE A 158 -3.48 -22.68 -1.53
C ILE A 158 -5.00 -22.53 -1.78
N LEU A 159 -5.67 -21.47 -1.28
CA LEU A 159 -7.12 -21.32 -1.50
C LEU A 159 -7.47 -20.87 -2.93
N ALA A 160 -6.62 -20.08 -3.58
CA ALA A 160 -6.90 -19.58 -4.93
C ALA A 160 -6.80 -20.69 -5.99
N SER A 161 -5.90 -21.67 -5.81
CA SER A 161 -5.77 -22.80 -6.74
C SER A 161 -6.95 -23.78 -6.65
N ILE A 162 -7.60 -23.90 -5.49
CA ILE A 162 -8.74 -24.83 -5.30
C ILE A 162 -9.97 -24.36 -6.10
N ILE A 163 -10.18 -23.05 -6.22
CA ILE A 163 -11.31 -22.47 -6.98
C ILE A 163 -11.14 -22.72 -8.48
N SER A 164 -9.92 -22.55 -9.00
CA SER A 164 -9.63 -22.77 -10.42
C SER A 164 -9.76 -24.25 -10.82
N VAL A 165 -9.33 -25.19 -9.96
CA VAL A 165 -9.45 -26.63 -10.24
C VAL A 165 -10.90 -27.11 -10.13
N SER A 166 -11.66 -26.60 -9.15
CA SER A 166 -13.06 -26.99 -8.96
C SER A 166 -13.95 -26.50 -10.13
N LEU A 167 -13.69 -25.30 -10.66
CA LEU A 167 -14.42 -24.78 -11.82
C LEU A 167 -14.11 -25.56 -13.10
N LEU A 168 -12.85 -25.97 -13.29
CA LEU A 168 -12.44 -26.83 -14.42
C LEU A 168 -13.07 -28.23 -14.34
N LEU A 169 -13.28 -28.78 -13.14
CA LEU A 169 -13.94 -30.07 -12.96
C LEU A 169 -15.45 -30.00 -13.20
N VAL A 170 -16.10 -28.90 -12.82
CA VAL A 170 -17.54 -28.68 -13.06
C VAL A 170 -17.84 -28.40 -14.54
N LEU A 171 -16.94 -27.71 -15.26
CA LEU A 171 -17.10 -27.43 -16.70
C LEU A 171 -16.76 -28.62 -17.61
N ARG A 172 -16.17 -29.69 -17.06
CA ARG A 172 -15.79 -30.90 -17.81
C ARG A 172 -16.87 -32.00 -17.76
N ASN A 173 -17.79 -31.94 -16.80
CA ASN A 173 -18.99 -32.79 -16.74
C ASN A 173 -20.17 -32.12 -17.45
#